data_AF-E3S2J2-F1
#
_entry.id   AF-E3S2J2-F1
#
_cell.length_a   1.000
_cell.length_b   1.000
_cell.length_c   1.000
_cell.angle_alpha   90.00
_cell.angle_beta   90.00
_cell.angle_gamma   90.00
#
_symmetry.space_group_name_H-M   'P 1'
#
loop_
_entity.id
_entity.type
_entity.pdbx_description
1 polymer ?
#
loop_
_entity_poly.entity_id
_entity_poly.type
_entity_poly.pdbx_seq_one_letter_code
_entity_poly.pdbx_strand_id
1 'polypeptide(L)'
;MPKRRYGDKPYRLITELGECLILPAEQFVRMHSEKRLSFAAIIRVDFHGHLPGFGPYNLLMHKNMLAQTLIRKRLTKSLNGLVEPLSTETAFAVKTVFGETSGRLL
;
A
#
# COMPACT_ATOMS: atom_id res chain seq x y z
N MET A 1 -13.10 6.39 -18.09
CA MET A 1 -12.50 7.33 -17.14
C MET A 1 -13.57 7.85 -16.18
N PRO A 2 -13.73 7.26 -14.98
CA PRO A 2 -14.83 7.55 -14.04
C PRO A 2 -15.04 9.04 -13.72
N LYS A 3 -13.95 9.82 -13.63
CA LYS A 3 -14.00 11.29 -13.48
C LYS A 3 -14.82 12.00 -14.57
N ARG A 4 -14.78 11.53 -15.83
CA ARG A 4 -15.54 12.13 -16.94
C ARG A 4 -17.05 11.87 -16.82
N ARG A 5 -17.45 10.80 -16.11
CA ARG A 5 -18.85 10.37 -15.98
C ARG A 5 -19.51 10.91 -14.72
N TYR A 6 -18.76 11.00 -13.62
CA TYR A 6 -19.32 11.34 -12.31
C TYR A 6 -18.85 12.71 -11.78
N GLY A 7 -17.84 13.33 -12.41
CA GLY A 7 -17.30 14.61 -11.95
C GLY A 7 -16.86 14.53 -10.49
N ASP A 8 -17.35 15.49 -9.68
CA ASP A 8 -17.10 15.58 -8.24
C ASP A 8 -18.21 14.95 -7.39
N LYS A 9 -18.99 14.03 -7.96
CA LYS A 9 -20.02 13.29 -7.22
C LYS A 9 -19.46 11.94 -6.74
N PRO A 10 -19.81 11.51 -5.51
CA PRO A 10 -19.59 10.14 -5.07
C PRO A 10 -20.17 9.13 -6.06
N TYR A 11 -19.45 8.04 -6.33
CA TYR A 11 -19.92 6.96 -7.20
C TYR A 11 -19.46 5.60 -6.70
N ARG A 12 -20.24 4.55 -7.03
CA ARG A 12 -19.87 3.17 -6.72
C ARG A 12 -19.13 2.55 -7.89
N LEU A 13 -18.13 1.74 -7.58
CA LEU A 13 -17.32 1.02 -8.54
C LEU A 13 -17.23 -0.44 -8.11
N ILE A 14 -17.58 -1.36 -9.00
CA ILE A 14 -17.33 -2.79 -8.81
C ILE A 14 -15.90 -3.06 -9.30
N THR A 15 -15.09 -3.66 -8.46
CA THR A 15 -13.70 -4.04 -8.72
C THR A 15 -13.51 -5.53 -8.47
N GLU A 16 -12.33 -6.06 -8.79
CA GLU A 16 -11.94 -7.45 -8.45
C GLU A 16 -11.96 -7.71 -6.93
N LEU A 17 -11.79 -6.66 -6.12
CA LEU A 17 -11.82 -6.73 -4.66
C LEU A 17 -13.24 -6.52 -4.10
N GLY A 18 -14.23 -6.41 -4.97
CA GLY A 18 -15.62 -6.14 -4.63
C GLY A 18 -16.01 -4.68 -4.85
N GLU A 19 -17.07 -4.27 -4.18
CA GLU A 19 -17.70 -2.97 -4.39
C GLU A 19 -17.07 -1.87 -3.52
N CYS A 20 -16.64 -0.80 -4.15
CA CYS A 20 -16.05 0.36 -3.48
C CYS A 20 -16.90 1.62 -3.74
N LEU A 21 -17.06 2.43 -2.69
CA LEU A 21 -17.58 3.79 -2.80
C LEU A 21 -16.41 4.74 -3.00
N ILE A 22 -16.33 5.37 -4.16
CA ILE A 22 -15.35 6.41 -4.45
C ILE A 22 -15.92 7.75 -4.03
N LEU A 23 -15.17 8.46 -3.18
CA LEU A 23 -15.53 9.77 -2.66
C LEU A 23 -14.65 10.86 -3.29
N PRO A 24 -15.19 12.08 -3.50
CA PRO A 24 -14.40 13.25 -3.87
C PRO A 24 -13.34 13.57 -2.81
N ALA A 25 -12.22 14.15 -3.24
CA ALA A 25 -11.08 14.41 -2.37
C ALA A 25 -11.43 15.35 -1.20
N GLU A 26 -12.35 16.30 -1.41
CA GLU A 26 -12.79 17.24 -0.38
C GLU A 26 -13.47 16.53 0.80
N GLN A 27 -14.04 15.34 0.58
CA GLN A 27 -14.73 14.56 1.61
C GLN A 27 -13.79 13.66 2.41
N PHE A 28 -12.53 13.49 1.97
CA PHE A 28 -11.57 12.57 2.56
C PHE A 28 -11.16 12.96 3.99
N VAL A 29 -11.09 14.26 4.30
CA VAL A 29 -10.64 14.77 5.61
C VAL A 29 -11.46 14.20 6.77
N ARG A 30 -12.74 13.87 6.53
CA ARG A 30 -13.61 13.32 7.59
C ARG A 30 -13.49 11.81 7.76
N MET A 31 -12.90 11.10 6.81
CA MET A 31 -12.87 9.63 6.81
C MET A 31 -11.87 9.05 7.80
N HIS A 32 -10.75 9.73 8.05
CA HIS A 32 -9.68 9.20 8.90
C HIS A 32 -10.11 9.02 10.38
N SER A 33 -11.17 9.70 10.81
CA SER A 33 -11.70 9.66 12.18
C SER A 33 -12.98 8.84 12.31
N GLU A 34 -13.51 8.31 11.20
CA GLU A 34 -14.72 7.50 11.17
C GLU A 34 -14.43 6.10 11.75
N LYS A 35 -14.94 5.84 12.96
CA LYS A 35 -14.70 4.59 13.69
C LYS A 35 -15.32 3.35 13.03
N ARG A 36 -16.30 3.54 12.14
CA ARG A 36 -16.89 2.44 11.36
C ARG A 36 -15.98 1.96 10.24
N LEU A 37 -15.00 2.75 9.83
CA LEU A 37 -14.03 2.38 8.80
C LEU A 37 -12.79 1.78 9.45
N SER A 38 -12.29 0.68 8.89
CA SER A 38 -11.12 -0.02 9.40
C SER A 38 -10.18 -0.43 8.28
N PHE A 39 -9.01 0.24 8.21
CA PHE A 39 -7.93 -0.15 7.30
C PHE A 39 -7.40 -1.56 7.58
N ALA A 40 -7.38 -1.99 8.83
CA ALA A 40 -6.92 -3.33 9.17
C ALA A 40 -7.88 -4.41 8.67
N ALA A 41 -9.19 -4.13 8.70
CA ALA A 41 -10.19 -5.08 8.23
C ALA A 41 -10.12 -5.26 6.71
N ILE A 42 -9.97 -4.17 5.93
CA ILE A 42 -9.89 -4.28 4.47
C ILE A 42 -8.63 -5.02 4.01
N ILE A 43 -7.47 -4.78 4.64
CA ILE A 43 -6.24 -5.53 4.32
C ILE A 43 -6.41 -7.03 4.54
N ARG A 44 -7.10 -7.45 5.60
CA ARG A 44 -7.39 -8.87 5.82
C ARG A 44 -8.24 -9.46 4.68
N VAL A 45 -9.17 -8.70 4.11
CA VAL A 45 -10.00 -9.15 3.00
C VAL A 45 -9.19 -9.20 1.71
N ASP A 46 -8.54 -8.10 1.34
CA ASP A 46 -7.81 -7.93 0.08
C ASP A 46 -6.61 -8.88 -0.04
N PHE A 47 -5.95 -9.19 1.08
CA PHE A 47 -4.81 -10.11 1.12
C PHE A 47 -5.18 -11.50 1.62
N HIS A 48 -6.48 -11.83 1.61
CA HIS A 48 -6.98 -13.16 1.91
C HIS A 48 -6.50 -13.73 3.25
N GLY A 49 -6.42 -12.91 4.30
CA GLY A 49 -5.89 -13.32 5.61
C GLY A 49 -6.67 -14.45 6.29
N HIS A 50 -7.85 -14.81 5.77
CA HIS A 50 -8.62 -15.97 6.21
C HIS A 50 -8.12 -17.31 5.63
N LEU A 51 -7.27 -17.29 4.60
CA LEU A 51 -6.71 -18.50 3.99
C LEU A 51 -5.47 -19.00 4.76
N PRO A 52 -5.27 -20.32 4.85
CA PRO A 52 -4.02 -20.90 5.36
C PRO A 52 -2.81 -20.33 4.60
N GLY A 53 -1.74 -20.00 5.32
CA GLY A 53 -0.53 -19.39 4.75
C GLY A 53 -0.58 -17.84 4.65
N PHE A 54 -1.75 -17.22 4.72
CA PHE A 54 -1.93 -15.75 4.68
C PHE A 54 -2.20 -15.15 6.07
N GLY A 55 -1.99 -15.93 7.13
CA GLY A 55 -2.16 -15.53 8.53
C GLY A 55 -1.47 -14.23 8.95
N PRO A 56 -0.28 -13.86 8.44
CA PRO A 56 0.39 -12.61 8.84
C PRO A 56 -0.44 -11.34 8.62
N TYR A 57 -1.33 -11.29 7.62
CA TYR A 57 -2.19 -10.13 7.37
C TYR A 57 -3.21 -9.89 8.50
N ASN A 58 -3.51 -10.91 9.31
CA ASN A 58 -4.35 -10.75 10.51
C ASN A 58 -3.65 -9.98 11.63
N LEU A 59 -2.31 -9.83 11.59
CA LEU A 59 -1.56 -9.12 12.62
C LEU A 59 -1.92 -7.64 12.68
N LEU A 60 -2.37 -7.06 11.57
CA LEU A 60 -2.87 -5.68 11.51
C LEU A 60 -4.16 -5.48 12.33
N MET A 61 -4.97 -6.53 12.48
CA MET A 61 -6.18 -6.54 13.30
C MET A 61 -5.92 -6.93 14.76
N HIS A 62 -4.67 -7.22 15.14
CA HIS A 62 -4.35 -7.63 16.49
C HIS A 62 -4.67 -6.51 17.49
N LYS A 63 -5.37 -6.84 18.59
CA LYS A 63 -5.86 -5.86 19.58
C LYS A 63 -4.76 -4.94 20.13
N ASN A 64 -3.55 -5.48 20.28
CA ASN A 64 -2.38 -4.75 20.79
C ASN A 64 -1.61 -3.96 19.70
N MET A 65 -2.17 -3.82 18.49
CA MET A 65 -1.54 -3.10 17.37
C MET A 65 -0.09 -3.53 17.11
N LEU A 66 0.16 -4.85 17.11
CA LEU A 66 1.51 -5.41 17.08
C LEU A 66 2.27 -5.00 15.82
N ALA A 67 1.65 -5.15 14.65
CA ALA A 67 2.24 -4.76 13.37
C ALA A 67 2.60 -3.27 13.35
N GLN A 68 1.66 -2.40 13.73
CA GLN A 68 1.88 -0.95 13.74
C GLN A 68 3.00 -0.56 14.72
N THR A 69 3.08 -1.22 15.87
CA THR A 69 4.12 -0.99 16.88
C THR A 69 5.49 -1.42 16.36
N LEU A 70 5.59 -2.60 15.75
CA LEU A 70 6.85 -3.08 15.17
C LEU A 70 7.35 -2.17 14.05
N ILE A 71 6.44 -1.78 13.14
CA ILE A 71 6.75 -0.86 12.03
C ILE A 71 7.31 0.46 12.59
N ARG A 72 6.61 1.10 13.54
CA ARG A 72 7.08 2.37 14.13
C ARG A 72 8.39 2.23 14.89
N LYS A 73 8.59 1.13 15.63
CA LYS A 73 9.78 0.94 16.47
C LYS A 73 11.03 0.56 15.67
N ARG A 74 10.87 -0.21 14.59
CA ARG A 74 11.98 -0.78 13.82
C ARG A 74 12.16 -0.05 12.51
N LEU A 75 11.13 -0.03 11.66
CA LEU A 75 11.25 0.48 10.29
C LEU A 75 11.53 1.97 10.26
N THR A 76 10.79 2.77 11.03
CA THR A 76 11.00 4.24 11.07
C THR A 76 12.39 4.62 11.57
N LYS A 77 12.95 3.87 12.54
CA LYS A 77 14.30 4.14 13.06
C LYS A 77 15.40 3.71 12.10
N SER A 78 15.20 2.61 11.40
CA SER A 78 16.18 2.05 10.47
C SER A 78 16.19 2.76 9.12
N LEU A 79 15.20 3.61 8.82
CA LEU A 79 15.06 4.24 7.50
C LEU A 79 16.34 4.97 7.07
N ASN A 80 16.97 5.73 7.97
CA ASN A 80 18.21 6.46 7.66
C ASN A 80 19.36 5.55 7.24
N GLY A 81 19.43 4.31 7.74
CA GLY A 81 20.47 3.35 7.39
C GLY A 81 20.10 2.41 6.24
N LEU A 82 18.85 2.43 5.77
CA LEU A 82 18.35 1.52 4.73
C LEU A 82 18.33 2.16 3.34
N VAL A 83 18.27 3.50 3.24
CA VAL A 83 18.14 4.18 1.95
C VAL A 83 19.34 3.91 1.04
N GLU A 84 20.56 4.10 1.54
CA GLU A 84 21.79 3.87 0.77
C GLU A 84 21.93 2.41 0.29
N PRO A 85 21.86 1.38 1.16
CA PRO A 85 22.00 -0.01 0.69
C PRO A 85 20.87 -0.41 -0.26
N LEU A 86 19.64 0.07 -0.04
CA LEU A 86 18.53 -0.21 -0.95
C LEU A 86 18.77 0.42 -2.33
N SER A 87 19.28 1.65 -2.38
CA SER A 87 19.61 2.33 -3.64
C SER A 87 20.72 1.59 -4.40
N THR A 88 21.79 1.20 -3.70
CA THR A 88 22.92 0.46 -4.29
C THR A 88 22.47 -0.89 -4.85
N GLU A 89 21.70 -1.66 -4.08
CA GLU A 89 21.16 -2.94 -4.54
C GLU A 89 20.22 -2.78 -5.73
N THR A 90 19.35 -1.76 -5.70
CA THR A 90 18.44 -1.48 -6.82
C THR A 90 19.22 -1.14 -8.09
N ALA A 91 20.25 -0.29 -7.99
CA ALA A 91 21.10 0.06 -9.13
C ALA A 91 21.82 -1.18 -9.69
N PHE A 92 22.36 -2.01 -8.80
CA PHE A 92 23.00 -3.27 -9.18
C PHE A 92 22.01 -4.23 -9.86
N ALA A 93 20.82 -4.43 -9.30
CA ALA A 93 19.80 -5.31 -9.85
C ALA A 93 19.30 -4.82 -11.22
N VAL A 94 19.05 -3.51 -11.37
CA VAL A 94 18.67 -2.92 -12.65
C VAL A 94 19.76 -3.13 -13.70
N LYS A 95 21.02 -2.87 -13.35
CA LYS A 95 22.17 -3.14 -14.24
C LYS A 95 22.27 -4.62 -14.62
N THR A 96 22.05 -5.52 -13.67
CA THR A 96 22.13 -6.97 -13.89
C THR A 96 21.01 -7.47 -14.82
N VAL A 97 19.78 -6.99 -14.63
CA VAL A 97 18.61 -7.45 -15.38
C VAL A 97 18.54 -6.82 -16.77
N PHE A 98 18.82 -5.53 -16.90
CA PHE A 98 18.64 -4.78 -18.14
C PHE A 98 19.95 -4.46 -18.88
N GLY A 99 21.10 -4.79 -18.28
CA GLY A 99 22.42 -4.45 -18.82
C GLY A 99 22.75 -2.96 -18.70
N GLU A 100 23.95 -2.58 -19.14
CA GLU A 100 24.27 -1.19 -19.40
C GLU A 100 24.11 -0.91 -20.89
N THR A 101 23.49 0.22 -21.22
CA THR A 101 23.47 0.67 -22.61
C THR A 101 24.91 0.95 -23.01
N SER A 102 25.50 0.09 -23.83
CA SER A 102 26.76 0.38 -24.52
C SER A 102 26.47 1.41 -25.59
N GLY A 103 26.29 2.67 -25.18
CA GLY A 103 26.23 3.81 -26.06
C GLY A 103 27.60 4.02 -26.70
N ARG A 104 27.92 3.26 -27.75
CA ARG A 104 28.77 3.81 -28.81
C ARG A 104 27.97 4.92 -29.45
N LEU A 105 28.26 6.16 -29.03
CA LEU A 105 28.00 7.33 -29.85
C LEU A 105 28.81 7.13 -31.14
N LEU A 106 28.12 6.71 -32.19
CA LEU A 106 28.55 6.88 -33.58
C LEU A 106 28.07 8.26 -34.05
#